data_AF-A0A7V5VUK4-F1
#
_entry.id   AF-A0A7V5VUK4-F1
#
_cell.length_a   1.000
_cell.length_b   1.000
_cell.length_c   1.000
_cell.angle_alpha   90.00
_cell.angle_beta   90.00
_cell.angle_gamma   90.00
#
_symmetry.space_group_name_H-M   'P 1'
#
loop_
_entity.id
_entity.type
_entity.pdbx_description
1 polymer ?
#
loop_
_entity_poly.entity_id
_entity_poly.type
_entity_poly.pdbx_seq_one_letter_code
_entity_poly.pdbx_strand_id
1 'polypeptide(L)' 'MQRTLSTIAIALLLALGSIPTTAQNWMWAKRQAGACYDYYLYPYRVATDDQGNVYVTGYFYYYVTIEGTTYYAYNFGAN' A
#
# COMPACT_ATOMS: atom_id res chain seq x y z
N MET A 1 18.19 -26.12 42.03
CA MET A 1 17.22 -26.41 40.95
C MET A 1 15.95 -25.56 41.03
N GLN A 2 15.27 -25.41 42.17
CA GLN A 2 14.06 -24.57 42.25
C GLN A 2 14.33 -23.08 41.98
N ARG A 3 15.43 -22.52 42.49
CA ARG A 3 15.81 -21.10 42.26
C ARG A 3 16.11 -20.76 40.80
N THR A 4 16.64 -21.73 40.04
CA THR A 4 16.97 -21.58 38.62
C THR A 4 15.75 -21.74 37.71
N LEU A 5 14.75 -22.54 38.11
CA LEU A 5 13.47 -22.60 37.39
C LEU A 5 12.68 -21.29 37.53
N SER A 6 12.66 -20.71 38.73
CA SER A 6 11.94 -19.44 38.98
C SER A 6 12.51 -18.28 38.18
N THR A 7 13.84 -18.18 38.04
CA THR A 7 14.46 -17.12 37.23
C THR A 7 14.20 -17.29 35.74
N ILE A 8 14.22 -18.51 35.21
CA ILE A 8 13.86 -18.79 33.81
C ILE A 8 12.40 -18.44 33.53
N ALA A 9 11.49 -18.78 34.45
CA ALA A 9 10.07 -18.46 34.33
C ALA A 9 9.82 -16.94 34.29
N ILE A 10 10.50 -16.18 35.14
CA ILE A 10 10.39 -14.71 35.18
C ILE A 10 10.96 -14.09 33.89
N ALA A 11 12.10 -14.58 33.39
CA ALA A 11 12.68 -14.10 32.14
C ALA A 11 11.76 -14.36 30.93
N LEU A 12 11.10 -15.52 30.87
CA LEU A 12 10.11 -15.85 29.84
C LEU A 12 8.88 -14.94 29.91
N LEU A 13 8.40 -14.63 31.12
CA LEU A 13 7.25 -13.76 31.32
C LEU A 13 7.53 -12.31 30.84
N LEU A 14 8.73 -11.81 31.11
CA LEU A 14 9.17 -10.48 30.69
C LEU A 14 9.38 -10.39 29.17
N ALA A 15 9.87 -11.47 28.54
CA ALA A 15 10.05 -11.54 27.09
C ALA A 15 8.72 -11.61 26.32
N LEU A 16 7.69 -12.26 26.89
CA LEU A 16 6.35 -12.32 26.28
C LEU A 16 5.57 -11.00 26.43
N GLY A 17 5.82 -10.24 27.50
CA GLY A 17 5.18 -8.94 27.73
C GLY A 17 5.74 -7.78 26.89
N SER A 18 6.81 -8.03 26.12
CA SER A 18 7.51 -7.01 25.33
C SER A 18 7.33 -7.16 23.81
N ILE A 19 6.35 -7.97 23.37
CA ILE A 19 5.96 -8.01 21.95
C ILE A 19 5.33 -6.66 21.61
N PRO A 20 5.95 -5.83 20.75
CA PRO A 20 5.35 -4.57 20.36
C PRO A 20 4.06 -4.87 19.60
N THR A 21 2.92 -4.53 20.20
CA THR A 21 1.64 -4.49 19.48
C THR A 21 1.66 -3.25 18.61
N THR A 22 2.12 -3.39 17.36
CA THR A 22 1.94 -2.32 16.38
C THR A 22 0.47 -2.28 16.01
N ALA A 23 -0.17 -1.14 16.23
CA ALA A 23 -1.48 -0.90 15.65
C ALA A 23 -1.34 -0.89 14.12
N GLN A 24 -2.40 -1.31 13.41
CA GLN A 24 -2.45 -1.20 11.96
C GLN A 24 -2.28 0.27 11.57
N ASN A 25 -1.28 0.57 10.75
CA ASN A 25 -1.08 1.92 10.24
C ASN A 25 -2.17 2.21 9.19
N TRP A 26 -3.14 3.05 9.53
CA TRP A 26 -4.18 3.47 8.60
C TRP A 26 -3.59 4.49 7.62
N MET A 27 -2.97 3.99 6.55
CA MET A 27 -2.64 4.82 5.41
C MET A 27 -3.94 5.18 4.71
N TRP A 28 -4.27 6.47 4.67
CA TRP A 28 -5.38 6.98 3.85
C TRP A 28 -5.09 6.73 2.36
N ALA A 29 -6.03 7.11 1.49
CA ALA A 29 -5.94 6.84 0.06
C ALA A 29 -4.59 7.27 -0.55
N LYS A 30 -3.88 6.30 -1.15
CA LYS A 30 -2.67 6.55 -1.96
C LYS A 30 -3.10 6.94 -3.37
N ARG A 31 -2.65 8.10 -3.85
CA ARG A 31 -2.91 8.53 -5.23
C ARG A 31 -1.96 7.80 -6.19
N GLN A 32 -2.50 6.86 -6.97
CA GLN A 32 -1.70 6.05 -7.91
C GLN A 32 -1.49 6.74 -9.27
N ALA A 33 -2.37 7.68 -9.62
CA ALA A 33 -2.24 8.53 -10.79
C ALA A 33 -1.87 9.98 -10.41
N GLY A 34 -1.11 10.67 -11.27
CA GLY A 34 -0.78 12.08 -11.11
C GLY A 34 -2.02 12.96 -10.88
N ALA A 35 -1.84 14.13 -10.23
CA ALA A 35 -2.91 15.12 -10.13
C ALA A 35 -3.20 15.63 -11.53
N CYS A 36 -4.35 15.27 -12.10
CA CYS A 36 -4.81 15.91 -13.30
C CYS A 36 -5.87 16.92 -12.91
N TYR A 37 -5.48 18.18 -12.84
CA TYR A 37 -6.41 19.28 -12.61
C TYR A 37 -7.43 19.41 -13.77
N ASP A 38 -7.06 18.89 -14.96
CA ASP A 38 -7.85 19.01 -16.20
C ASP A 38 -8.14 17.68 -16.92
N TYR A 39 -7.77 16.52 -16.38
CA TYR A 39 -8.00 15.23 -17.07
C TYR A 39 -9.16 14.43 -16.51
N TYR A 40 -9.90 13.87 -17.45
CA TYR A 40 -11.01 12.97 -17.22
C TYR A 40 -10.49 11.54 -16.96
N LEU A 41 -10.14 11.24 -15.71
CA LEU A 41 -9.89 9.89 -15.23
C LEU A 41 -11.19 9.31 -14.67
N TYR A 42 -11.65 8.17 -15.18
CA TYR A 42 -12.88 7.53 -14.74
C TYR A 42 -12.61 6.11 -14.22
N PRO A 43 -12.20 5.97 -12.96
CA PRO A 43 -12.07 4.67 -12.32
C PRO A 43 -13.45 4.06 -12.05
N TYR A 44 -13.59 2.76 -12.30
CA TYR A 44 -14.83 2.02 -12.07
C TYR A 44 -14.74 1.01 -10.94
N ARG A 45 -13.57 0.40 -10.75
CA ARG A 45 -13.33 -0.65 -9.77
C ARG A 45 -11.90 -0.55 -9.25
N VAL A 46 -11.74 -0.97 -8.00
CA VAL A 46 -10.45 -1.13 -7.34
C VAL A 46 -10.44 -2.49 -6.64
N ALA A 47 -9.30 -3.18 -6.68
CA ALA A 47 -9.06 -4.42 -5.98
C ALA A 47 -7.62 -4.44 -5.44
N THR A 48 -7.38 -5.26 -4.41
CA THR A 48 -6.07 -5.50 -3.84
C THR A 48 -5.78 -7.00 -3.79
N ASP A 49 -4.52 -7.39 -3.93
CA ASP A 49 -4.08 -8.76 -3.67
C ASP A 49 -3.56 -8.94 -2.23
N ASP A 50 -3.21 -10.18 -1.87
CA ASP A 50 -2.69 -10.52 -0.54
C ASP A 50 -1.30 -9.93 -0.25
N GLN A 51 -0.61 -9.42 -1.28
CA GLN A 51 0.70 -8.78 -1.17
C GLN A 51 0.57 -7.26 -0.98
N GLY A 52 -0.64 -6.72 -1.05
CA GLY A 52 -0.92 -5.28 -0.92
C GLY A 52 -0.74 -4.50 -2.21
N ASN A 53 -0.62 -5.16 -3.37
CA ASN A 53 -0.66 -4.48 -4.66
C ASN A 53 -2.08 -3.95 -4.92
N VAL A 54 -2.18 -2.77 -5.54
CA VAL A 54 -3.46 -2.09 -5.82
C VAL A 54 -3.70 -2.04 -7.32
N TYR A 55 -4.87 -2.51 -7.74
CA TYR A 55 -5.30 -2.58 -9.13
C TYR A 55 -6.54 -1.72 -9.34
N VAL A 56 -6.49 -0.83 -10.33
CA VAL A 56 -7.60 0.06 -10.69
C VAL A 56 -7.96 -0.14 -12.14
N THR A 57 -9.26 -0.34 -12.43
CA THR A 57 -9.77 -0.40 -13.80
C THR A 57 -10.64 0.82 -14.10
N GLY A 58 -10.55 1.34 -15.32
CA GLY A 58 -11.26 2.54 -15.74
C GLY A 58 -10.85 2.97 -17.15
N TYR A 59 -11.24 4.17 -17.54
CA TYR A 59 -10.78 4.80 -18.77
C TYR A 59 -10.24 6.21 -18.53
N PHE A 60 -9.40 6.68 -19.45
CA PHE A 60 -8.83 8.02 -19.46
C PHE A 60 -8.88 8.57 -20.89
N TYR A 61 -9.21 9.85 -21.08
CA TYR A 61 -9.42 10.41 -22.43
C TYR A 61 -8.16 10.92 -23.14
N TYR A 62 -7.08 11.24 -22.42
CA TYR A 62 -5.88 11.83 -23.05
C TYR A 62 -4.58 11.19 -22.59
N TYR A 63 -4.22 11.34 -21.31
CA TYR A 63 -3.10 10.64 -20.74
C TYR A 63 -3.37 10.28 -19.28
N VAL A 64 -2.60 9.32 -18.79
CA VAL A 64 -2.51 8.98 -17.37
C VAL A 64 -1.04 8.86 -17.00
N THR A 65 -0.64 9.50 -15.89
CA THR A 65 0.71 9.35 -15.34
C THR A 65 0.65 8.41 -14.14
N ILE A 66 1.32 7.28 -14.25
CA ILE A 66 1.41 6.24 -13.22
C ILE A 66 2.88 6.11 -12.84
N GLU A 67 3.19 6.36 -11.56
CA GLU A 67 4.56 6.24 -11.02
C GLU A 67 5.63 6.98 -11.84
N GLY A 68 5.27 8.15 -12.39
CA GLY A 68 6.18 8.99 -13.19
C GLY A 68 6.23 8.65 -14.68
N THR A 69 5.57 7.58 -15.12
CA THR A 69 5.45 7.23 -16.54
C THR A 69 4.10 7.68 -17.09
N THR A 70 4.11 8.38 -18.22
CA THR A 70 2.89 8.89 -18.88
C THR A 70 2.48 8.01 -20.05
N TYR A 71 1.22 7.57 -20.04
CA TYR A 71 0.59 6.79 -21.10
C TYR A 71 -0.44 7.68 -21.81
N TYR A 72 -0.36 7.77 -23.14
CA TYR A 72 -1.32 8.53 -23.95
C TYR A 72 -2.40 7.59 -24.51
N ALA A 73 -3.66 8.02 -24.47
CA ALA A 73 -4.82 7.27 -24.97
C ALA A 73 -4.81 7.16 -26.50
N TYR A 74 -4.14 8.12 -27.15
CA TYR A 74 -3.93 8.14 -28.59
C TYR A 74 -2.44 8.25 -28.87
N ASN A 75 -2.01 7.55 -29.92
CA ASN A 75 -0.64 7.65 -30.41
C ASN A 75 -0.46 9.06 -30.99
N PHE A 76 0.15 9.98 -30.25
CA PHE A 76 0.85 11.08 -30.91
C PHE A 76 2.10 10.46 -31.54
N GLY A 77 1.92 9.82 -32.69
CA GLY A 77 3.04 9.42 -33.52
C GLY A 77 3.92 10.64 -33.70
N ALA A 78 5.20 10.50 -33.33
CA ALA A 78 6.23 11.42 -33.74
C ALA A 78 6.19 11.45 -35.28
N ASN A 79 5.66 12.54 -35.84
CA ASN A 79 5.96 12.94 -37.20
C ASN A 79 7.34 13.60 -37.22
#